data_AF-A0A943IW09-F1
#
_entry.id   AF-A0A943IW09-F1
#
_cell.length_a   1.000
_cell.length_b   1.000
_cell.length_c   1.000
_cell.angle_alpha   90.00
_cell.angle_beta   90.00
_cell.angle_gamma   90.00
#
_symmetry.space_group_name_H-M   'P 1'
#
loop_
_entity.id
_entity.type
_entity.pdbx_description
1 polymer ?
#
loop_
_entity_poly.entity_id
_entity_poly.type
_entity_poly.pdbx_seq_one_letter_code
_entity_poly.pdbx_strand_id
1 'polypeptide(L)'
;EQALDESLEAQNVSDSDYFAVSQINRERARDEAMEVLQTVIDGDASEEVVNDAMNSMAKLAEDIENEGQIETLVKSKGFENCVAVISGDSASVIVKSDGLLDNELTQIQEIVYETAGILPANLKIIEK
;
A
#
# COMPACT_ATOMS: atom_id res chain seq x y z
N GLU A 1 0.60 -40.47 30.33
CA GLU A 1 -0.38 -39.60 29.64
C GLU A 1 0.29 -39.08 28.36
N GLN A 2 -0.14 -39.56 27.18
CA GLN A 2 -1.06 -38.89 26.26
C GLN A 2 -0.48 -37.55 25.76
N ALA A 3 0.21 -37.50 24.61
CA ALA A 3 -0.35 -37.43 23.25
C ALA A 3 -1.20 -36.18 23.02
N LEU A 4 -0.65 -35.17 22.33
CA LEU A 4 -1.27 -34.51 21.15
C LEU A 4 -0.30 -33.50 20.49
N ASP A 5 -0.06 -33.71 19.19
CA ASP A 5 0.32 -32.75 18.15
C ASP A 5 1.72 -32.10 18.09
N GLU A 6 2.67 -32.86 17.56
CA GLU A 6 3.53 -32.39 16.47
C GLU A 6 2.66 -32.30 15.19
N SER A 7 2.36 -31.11 14.63
CA SER A 7 2.21 -30.93 13.16
C SER A 7 1.86 -29.53 12.60
N LEU A 8 1.65 -28.43 13.36
CA LEU A 8 1.01 -27.23 12.78
C LEU A 8 1.58 -25.83 13.09
N GLU A 9 2.85 -25.66 13.51
CA GLU A 9 3.39 -24.31 13.80
C GLU A 9 4.48 -23.80 12.84
N ALA A 10 4.75 -24.52 11.75
CA ALA A 10 5.73 -24.08 10.73
C ALA A 10 5.09 -23.50 9.44
N GLN A 11 3.77 -23.26 9.42
CA GLN A 11 3.06 -22.65 8.27
C GLN A 11 2.36 -21.33 8.60
N ASN A 12 2.58 -20.78 9.78
CA ASN A 12 2.00 -19.49 10.20
C ASN A 12 3.08 -18.57 10.77
N VAL A 13 4.23 -18.47 10.07
CA VAL A 13 5.04 -17.26 10.14
C VAL A 13 4.17 -16.20 9.46
N SER A 14 3.36 -15.56 10.29
CA SER A 14 1.98 -15.27 9.97
C SER A 14 1.88 -14.33 8.77
N ASP A 15 0.98 -14.62 7.85
CA ASP A 15 0.58 -13.66 6.83
C ASP A 15 0.26 -12.27 7.44
N SER A 16 -0.27 -12.26 8.68
CA SER A 16 -0.42 -11.09 9.54
C SER A 16 0.88 -10.33 9.84
N ASP A 17 2.00 -11.03 10.08
CA ASP A 17 3.32 -10.42 10.26
C ASP A 17 3.85 -9.83 8.95
N TYR A 18 3.57 -10.45 7.79
CA TYR A 18 3.96 -9.87 6.49
C TYR A 18 3.20 -8.58 6.19
N PHE A 19 1.88 -8.57 6.38
CA PHE A 19 1.06 -7.36 6.22
C PHE A 19 1.44 -6.29 7.25
N ALA A 20 1.66 -6.65 8.51
CA ALA A 20 2.11 -5.71 9.55
C ALA A 20 3.51 -5.15 9.27
N VAL A 21 4.48 -5.99 8.89
CA VAL A 21 5.83 -5.54 8.54
C VAL A 21 5.81 -4.71 7.26
N SER A 22 4.99 -5.05 6.26
CA SER A 22 4.81 -4.26 5.05
C SER A 22 4.21 -2.90 5.36
N GLN A 23 3.21 -2.85 6.25
CA GLN A 23 2.59 -1.61 6.70
C GLN A 23 3.57 -0.74 7.49
N ILE A 24 4.34 -1.32 8.41
CA ILE A 24 5.38 -0.62 9.19
C ILE A 24 6.50 -0.10 8.27
N ASN A 25 6.92 -0.88 7.27
CA ASN A 25 7.92 -0.41 6.30
C ASN A 25 7.36 0.73 5.43
N ARG A 26 6.07 0.68 5.07
CA ARG A 26 5.39 1.79 4.37
C ARG A 26 5.34 3.05 5.23
N GLU A 27 4.93 2.92 6.48
CA GLU A 27 4.92 4.04 7.43
C GLU A 27 6.32 4.62 7.62
N ARG A 28 7.35 3.79 7.78
CA ARG A 28 8.74 4.27 7.87
C ARG A 28 9.23 4.96 6.61
N ALA A 29 9.02 4.39 5.42
CA ALA A 29 9.45 5.00 4.17
C ALA A 29 8.75 6.34 3.93
N ARG A 30 7.47 6.44 4.34
CA ARG A 30 6.70 7.67 4.32
C ARG A 30 7.25 8.70 5.33
N ASP A 31 7.50 8.29 6.57
CA ASP A 31 8.07 9.16 7.60
C ASP A 31 9.45 9.68 7.17
N GLU A 32 10.31 8.83 6.62
CA GLU A 32 11.61 9.23 6.06
C GLU A 32 11.44 10.21 4.91
N ALA A 33 10.50 9.96 3.98
CA ALA A 33 10.21 10.89 2.89
C ALA A 33 9.68 12.24 3.40
N MET A 34 8.77 12.22 4.38
CA MET A 34 8.24 13.43 5.01
C MET A 34 9.32 14.19 5.77
N GLU A 35 10.21 13.51 6.50
CA GLU A 35 11.31 14.13 7.25
C GLU A 35 12.32 14.79 6.30
N VAL A 36 12.65 14.13 5.19
CA VAL A 36 13.50 14.70 4.13
C VAL A 36 12.83 15.92 3.50
N LEU A 37 11.55 15.82 3.13
CA LEU A 37 10.78 16.94 2.57
C LEU A 37 10.69 18.11 3.56
N GLN A 38 10.44 17.84 4.84
CA GLN A 38 10.38 18.85 5.90
C GLN A 38 11.73 19.52 6.10
N THR A 39 12.82 18.77 6.05
CA THR A 39 14.20 19.29 6.14
C THR A 39 14.54 20.19 4.94
N VAL A 40 14.03 19.86 3.75
CA VAL A 40 14.18 20.71 2.55
C VAL A 40 13.39 22.01 2.69
N ILE A 41 12.20 21.96 3.30
CA ILE A 41 11.36 23.14 3.54
C ILE A 41 11.95 24.04 4.65
N ASP A 42 12.51 23.45 5.71
CA ASP A 42 13.10 24.19 6.85
C ASP A 42 14.53 24.67 6.56
N GLY A 43 15.23 24.01 5.63
CA GLY A 43 16.53 24.43 5.13
C GLY A 43 16.47 25.73 4.32
N ASP A 44 17.63 26.35 4.10
CA ASP A 44 17.82 27.53 3.24
C ASP A 44 17.70 27.14 1.75
N ALA A 45 16.58 26.52 1.38
CA ALA A 45 16.24 26.16 0.02
C ALA A 45 15.50 27.31 -0.66
N SER A 46 15.67 27.46 -1.97
CA SER A 46 14.92 28.46 -2.74
C SER A 46 13.41 28.25 -2.62
N GLU A 47 12.63 29.33 -2.73
CA GLU A 47 11.16 29.29 -2.71
C GLU A 47 10.59 28.27 -3.72
N GLU A 48 11.23 28.08 -4.88
CA GLU A 48 10.85 27.06 -5.87
C GLU A 48 10.95 25.63 -5.32
N VAL A 49 12.02 25.32 -4.58
CA VAL A 49 12.27 24.00 -3.98
C VAL A 49 11.29 23.75 -2.84
N VAL A 50 11.02 24.77 -2.04
CA VAL A 50 10.01 24.71 -0.97
C VAL A 50 8.62 24.46 -1.56
N ASN A 51 8.26 25.14 -2.64
CA ASN A 51 6.97 24.96 -3.31
C ASN A 51 6.84 23.54 -3.90
N ASP A 52 7.90 23.02 -4.53
CA ASP A 52 7.93 21.66 -5.07
C ASP A 52 7.83 20.59 -3.97
N ALA A 53 8.50 20.80 -2.83
CA ALA A 53 8.40 19.93 -1.66
C ALA A 53 6.99 19.97 -1.05
N MET A 54 6.36 21.14 -0.93
CA MET A 54 4.97 21.27 -0.49
C MET A 54 3.99 20.58 -1.44
N ASN A 55 4.19 20.70 -2.75
CA ASN A 55 3.39 20.02 -3.75
C ASN A 55 3.56 18.49 -3.66
N SER A 56 4.80 18.02 -3.46
CA SER A 56 5.09 16.61 -3.24
C SER A 56 4.44 16.08 -1.96
N MET A 57 4.41 16.88 -0.89
CA MET A 57 3.75 16.52 0.37
C MET A 57 2.23 16.44 0.21
N ALA A 58 1.63 17.37 -0.52
CA ALA A 58 0.21 17.36 -0.85
C ALA A 58 -0.16 16.13 -1.69
N LYS A 59 0.65 15.81 -2.71
CA LYS A 59 0.49 14.60 -3.52
C LYS A 59 0.61 13.33 -2.67
N LEU A 60 1.62 13.24 -1.82
CA LEU A 60 1.78 12.09 -0.93
C LEU A 60 0.55 11.89 -0.05
N ALA A 61 0.02 12.98 0.54
CA ALA A 61 -1.20 12.90 1.35
C ALA A 61 -2.42 12.43 0.53
N GLU A 62 -2.56 12.89 -0.71
CA GLU A 62 -3.58 12.43 -1.65
C GLU A 62 -3.41 10.93 -1.99
N ASP A 63 -2.17 10.50 -2.27
CA ASP A 63 -1.84 9.10 -2.54
C ASP A 63 -2.23 8.20 -1.35
N ILE A 64 -1.97 8.62 -0.11
CA ILE A 64 -2.33 7.85 1.08
C ILE A 64 -3.84 7.78 1.28
N GLU A 65 -4.56 8.88 1.01
CA GLU A 65 -6.01 8.87 1.05
C GLU A 65 -6.58 7.90 0.00
N ASN A 66 -6.00 7.93 -1.21
CA ASN A 66 -6.33 7.03 -2.31
C ASN A 66 -6.04 5.56 -1.94
N GLU A 67 -4.88 5.25 -1.33
CA GLU A 67 -4.56 3.91 -0.81
C GLU A 67 -5.66 3.39 0.13
N GLY A 68 -6.05 4.21 1.11
CA GLY A 68 -7.09 3.84 2.08
C GLY A 68 -8.47 3.66 1.43
N GLN A 69 -8.80 4.49 0.44
CA GLN A 69 -10.02 4.35 -0.34
C GLN A 69 -10.01 3.05 -1.15
N ILE A 70 -8.90 2.73 -1.83
CA ILE A 70 -8.73 1.48 -2.57
C ILE A 70 -8.90 0.28 -1.64
N GLU A 71 -8.21 0.26 -0.49
CA GLU A 71 -8.35 -0.82 0.50
C GLU A 71 -9.80 -1.00 0.96
N THR A 72 -10.52 0.10 1.17
CA THR A 72 -11.92 0.09 1.59
C THR A 72 -12.85 -0.43 0.49
N LEU A 73 -12.63 0.00 -0.74
CA LEU A 73 -13.40 -0.45 -1.91
C LEU A 73 -13.15 -1.92 -2.20
N VAL A 74 -11.89 -2.36 -2.18
CA VAL A 74 -11.50 -3.76 -2.34
C VAL A 74 -12.13 -4.59 -1.20
N LYS A 75 -11.99 -4.23 0.07
CA LYS A 75 -12.67 -4.95 1.17
C LYS A 75 -14.19 -5.02 0.98
N SER A 76 -14.81 -3.95 0.46
CA SER A 76 -16.25 -3.92 0.15
C SER A 76 -16.68 -4.86 -0.98
N LYS A 77 -15.77 -5.24 -1.88
CA LYS A 77 -16.02 -6.24 -2.94
C LYS A 77 -16.04 -7.69 -2.42
N GLY A 78 -15.55 -7.93 -1.20
CA GLY A 78 -15.53 -9.26 -0.57
C GLY A 78 -14.14 -9.82 -0.26
N PHE A 79 -13.07 -9.03 -0.47
CA PHE A 79 -11.72 -9.44 -0.09
C PHE A 79 -11.51 -9.27 1.42
N GLU A 80 -10.93 -10.27 2.08
CA GLU A 80 -10.79 -10.29 3.54
C GLU A 80 -9.75 -9.28 4.04
N ASN A 81 -8.56 -9.25 3.39
CA ASN A 81 -7.53 -8.27 3.70
C ASN A 81 -6.89 -7.73 2.42
N CYS A 82 -6.68 -6.42 2.37
CA CYS A 82 -6.07 -5.73 1.24
C CYS A 82 -5.19 -4.60 1.76
N VAL A 83 -4.03 -4.43 1.15
CA VAL A 83 -3.12 -3.31 1.36
C VAL A 83 -2.77 -2.73 -0.01
N ALA A 84 -3.13 -1.47 -0.23
CA ALA A 84 -2.75 -0.73 -1.43
C ALA A 84 -1.58 0.18 -1.09
N VAL A 85 -0.59 0.24 -1.97
CA VAL A 85 0.60 1.07 -1.82
C VAL A 85 0.78 1.86 -3.10
N ILE A 86 0.75 3.17 -3.01
CA ILE A 86 0.99 4.09 -4.12
C ILE A 86 2.38 4.71 -3.90
N SER A 87 3.19 4.60 -4.94
CA SER A 87 4.55 5.14 -5.00
C SER A 87 4.64 6.06 -6.22
N GLY A 88 4.14 7.28 -6.07
CA GLY A 88 4.05 8.26 -7.16
C GLY A 88 3.25 7.70 -8.34
N ASP A 89 3.90 7.52 -9.49
CA ASP A 89 3.25 7.00 -10.72
C ASP A 89 3.00 5.48 -10.73
N SER A 90 3.38 4.75 -9.68
CA SER A 90 3.27 3.29 -9.59
C SER A 90 2.42 2.86 -8.40
N ALA A 91 1.64 1.78 -8.53
CA ALA A 91 0.88 1.23 -7.42
C ALA A 91 1.11 -0.27 -7.25
N SER A 92 1.12 -0.74 -6.00
CA SER A 92 1.19 -2.16 -5.63
C SER A 92 0.02 -2.48 -4.71
N VAL A 93 -0.81 -3.44 -5.10
CA VAL A 93 -1.96 -3.90 -4.31
C VAL A 93 -1.69 -5.33 -3.88
N ILE A 94 -1.58 -5.54 -2.57
CA ILE A 94 -1.44 -6.87 -1.97
C ILE A 94 -2.80 -7.26 -1.42
N VAL A 95 -3.36 -8.36 -1.93
CA VAL A 95 -4.67 -8.86 -1.51
C VAL A 95 -4.50 -10.25 -0.92
N LYS A 96 -5.08 -10.47 0.25
CA LYS A 96 -5.18 -11.78 0.88
C LYS A 96 -6.35 -12.53 0.26
N SER A 97 -6.05 -13.54 -0.55
CA SER A 97 -7.04 -14.36 -1.26
C SER A 97 -6.45 -15.72 -1.60
N ASP A 98 -7.25 -16.78 -1.50
CA ASP A 98 -6.87 -18.16 -1.85
C ASP A 98 -6.84 -18.41 -3.38
N GLY A 99 -6.97 -17.35 -4.17
CA GLY A 99 -6.86 -17.35 -5.63
C GLY A 99 -7.62 -16.17 -6.25
N LEU A 100 -6.90 -15.26 -6.88
CA LEU A 100 -7.51 -14.16 -7.63
C LEU A 100 -7.99 -14.63 -9.00
N LEU A 101 -9.27 -14.40 -9.29
CA LEU A 101 -9.83 -14.57 -10.64
C LEU A 101 -9.45 -13.38 -11.54
N ASP A 102 -9.37 -13.58 -12.87
CA ASP A 102 -9.16 -12.47 -13.83
C ASP A 102 -10.18 -11.34 -13.68
N ASN A 103 -11.42 -11.71 -13.33
CA ASN A 103 -12.49 -10.78 -12.94
C ASN A 103 -12.03 -9.87 -11.80
N GLU A 104 -11.52 -10.45 -10.72
CA GLU A 104 -11.14 -9.76 -9.50
C GLU A 104 -9.93 -8.85 -9.74
N LEU A 105 -8.95 -9.34 -10.50
CA LEU A 105 -7.82 -8.52 -10.95
C LEU A 105 -8.28 -7.30 -11.73
N THR A 106 -9.21 -7.48 -12.66
CA THR A 106 -9.78 -6.39 -13.45
C THR A 106 -10.53 -5.39 -12.56
N GLN A 107 -11.30 -5.88 -11.57
CA GLN A 107 -12.00 -5.00 -10.64
C GLN A 107 -11.03 -4.18 -9.78
N ILE A 108 -9.97 -4.79 -9.25
CA ILE A 108 -8.95 -4.08 -8.47
C ILE A 108 -8.26 -3.03 -9.34
N GLN A 109 -7.92 -3.38 -10.59
CA GLN A 109 -7.36 -2.44 -11.56
C GLN A 109 -8.26 -1.24 -11.82
N GLU A 110 -9.56 -1.49 -12.02
CA GLU A 110 -10.55 -0.44 -12.26
C GLU A 110 -10.68 0.49 -11.05
N ILE A 111 -10.76 -0.06 -9.84
CA ILE A 111 -10.81 0.72 -8.59
C ILE A 111 -9.59 1.62 -8.44
N VAL A 112 -8.38 1.08 -8.67
CA VAL A 112 -7.14 1.84 -8.52
C VAL A 112 -7.05 2.94 -9.57
N TYR A 113 -7.48 2.66 -10.80
CA TYR A 113 -7.54 3.65 -11.86
C TYR A 113 -8.56 4.75 -11.58
N GLU A 114 -9.76 4.41 -11.09
CA GLU A 114 -10.80 5.40 -10.76
C GLU A 114 -10.43 6.24 -9.53
N THR A 115 -9.74 5.66 -8.56
CA THR A 115 -9.40 6.33 -7.29
C THR A 115 -8.13 7.16 -7.41
N ALA A 116 -7.04 6.55 -7.89
CA ALA A 116 -5.71 7.16 -7.93
C ALA A 116 -5.29 7.64 -9.33
N GLY A 117 -6.06 7.34 -10.37
CA GLY A 117 -5.67 7.66 -11.75
C GLY A 117 -4.49 6.83 -12.29
N ILE A 118 -4.07 5.79 -11.56
CA ILE A 118 -2.89 5.00 -11.91
C ILE A 118 -3.27 3.95 -12.94
N LEU A 119 -2.53 3.95 -14.05
CA LEU A 119 -2.75 3.00 -15.13
C LEU A 119 -2.47 1.57 -14.67
N PRO A 120 -3.26 0.58 -15.13
CA PRO A 120 -3.02 -0.83 -14.82
C PRO A 120 -1.64 -1.33 -15.28
N ALA A 121 -0.99 -0.63 -16.23
CA ALA A 121 0.38 -0.91 -16.65
C ALA A 121 1.42 -0.65 -15.55
N ASN A 122 1.14 0.29 -14.63
CA ASN A 122 1.99 0.63 -13.50
C ASN A 122 1.47 0.02 -12.18
N LEU A 123 0.43 -0.83 -12.28
CA LEU A 123 -0.16 -1.52 -11.15
C LEU A 123 0.43 -2.93 -11.02
N LYS A 124 0.86 -3.27 -9.80
CA LYS A 124 1.31 -4.61 -9.46
C LYS A 124 0.37 -5.24 -8.44
N ILE A 125 -0.37 -6.28 -8.85
CA ILE A 125 -1.23 -7.03 -7.94
C ILE A 125 -0.47 -8.27 -7.45
N ILE A 126 -0.48 -8.49 -6.14
CA ILE A 126 0.18 -9.61 -5.48
C ILE A 126 -0.86 -10.32 -4.61
N GLU A 127 -1.10 -11.60 -4.89
CA GLU A 127 -1.90 -12.46 -4.01
C GLU A 127 -1.03 -13.11 -2.92
N LYS A 128 -1.57 -13.21 -1.72
CA LYS A 128 -0.98 -13.86 -0.56
C LYS A 128 -1.97 -14.76 0.15
#